data_AF-A0A9P7KGK9-F1
#
_entry.id   AF-A0A9P7KGK9-F1
#
_cell.length_a   1.000
_cell.length_b   1.000
_cell.length_c   1.000
_cell.angle_alpha   90.00
_cell.angle_beta   90.00
_cell.angle_gamma   90.00
#
_symmetry.space_group_name_H-M   'P 1'
#
loop_
_entity.id
_entity.type
_entity.pdbx_description
1 polymer ?
#
loop_
_entity_poly.entity_id
_entity_poly.type
_entity_poly.pdbx_seq_one_letter_code
_entity_poly.pdbx_strand_id
1 'polypeptide(L)'
;MDSPTGSIRRPGPPLLKRERYVYTYNLLAPGTPLQFLISVEPLTGKYSQGRYTFQLSFKTNGIERNLCEPIVFTLHVDPRSLDFAVFIFPGKSSIPVGSLYSLRVWLRVNGIDHRLFSDDELWVGKDLDFHSIADASFVRLKSVDSKSQVYHGFAGRALVTFTCRWHHLSDNLYNYSLDYEANGVGANLFEDLQLRIDGDPRAVTFLIYCVPISSIPAGSSHRIRVWLKSLVNLSASTPSALPFHDSYIYQRIWKSDNFKIGARLDFEAMSNKTIMGFSAGAPVTVETSVPLPLPRTPQRDIGASSHFVPEKAQRGYQ
;
A
#
# COMPACT_ATOMS: atom_id res chain seq x y z
N MET A 1 44.18 30.99 -28.90
CA MET A 1 44.60 29.57 -28.93
C MET A 1 44.37 29.05 -27.53
N ASP A 2 43.16 28.57 -27.25
CA ASP A 2 42.77 28.11 -25.93
C ASP A 2 42.67 26.59 -25.94
N SER A 3 43.59 25.96 -25.19
CA SER A 3 43.70 24.52 -25.06
C SER A 3 42.59 23.97 -24.14
N PRO A 4 41.83 22.94 -24.54
CA PRO A 4 40.80 22.35 -23.69
C PRO A 4 41.45 21.48 -22.62
N THR A 5 41.31 21.88 -21.36
CA THR A 5 41.67 21.07 -20.20
C THR A 5 40.69 19.91 -20.06
N GLY A 6 41.10 18.73 -20.53
CA GLY A 6 40.36 17.48 -20.38
C GLY A 6 40.19 17.12 -18.91
N SER A 7 38.95 17.22 -18.40
CA SER A 7 38.62 16.74 -17.06
C SER A 7 38.68 15.20 -17.04
N ILE A 8 39.70 14.64 -16.42
CA ILE A 8 39.81 13.21 -16.16
C ILE A 8 38.71 12.81 -15.18
N ARG A 9 37.62 12.22 -15.69
CA ARG A 9 36.57 11.61 -14.86
C ARG A 9 37.18 10.45 -14.08
N ARG A 10 37.32 10.62 -12.76
CA ARG A 10 37.72 9.52 -11.87
C ARG A 10 36.66 8.40 -11.98
N PRO A 11 37.06 7.13 -12.16
CA PRO A 11 36.12 6.02 -12.11
C PRO A 11 35.45 6.04 -10.73
N GLY A 12 34.11 6.07 -10.74
CA GLY A 12 33.32 5.98 -9.52
C GLY A 12 33.62 4.67 -8.78
N PRO A 13 33.49 4.65 -7.45
CA PRO A 13 33.70 3.43 -6.67
C PRO A 13 32.80 2.30 -7.20
N PRO A 14 33.30 1.04 -7.23
CA PRO A 14 32.52 -0.08 -7.73
C PRO A 14 31.22 -0.22 -6.92
N LEU A 15 30.08 -0.24 -7.61
CA LEU A 15 28.80 -0.50 -6.99
C LEU A 15 28.86 -1.86 -6.29
N LEU A 16 28.65 -1.87 -4.97
CA LEU A 16 28.56 -3.09 -4.18
C LEU A 16 27.44 -3.95 -4.77
N LYS A 17 27.80 -5.08 -5.39
CA LYS A 17 26.83 -6.08 -5.85
C LYS A 17 26.11 -6.62 -4.62
N ARG A 18 24.85 -6.22 -4.43
CA ARG A 18 23.97 -6.81 -3.42
C ARG A 18 23.34 -8.06 -4.02
N GLU A 19 23.50 -9.18 -3.35
CA GLU A 19 22.84 -10.43 -3.73
C GLU A 19 21.43 -10.46 -3.13
N ARG A 20 20.46 -10.90 -3.93
CA ARG A 20 19.07 -11.10 -3.52
C ARG A 20 18.60 -12.43 -4.08
N TYR A 21 18.03 -13.27 -3.22
CA TYR A 21 17.44 -14.55 -3.61
C TYR A 21 15.93 -14.39 -3.66
N VAL A 22 15.28 -14.87 -4.71
CA VAL A 22 13.82 -14.74 -4.87
C VAL A 22 13.23 -16.13 -5.11
N TYR A 23 12.35 -16.53 -4.19
CA TYR A 23 11.60 -17.78 -4.26
C TYR A 23 10.17 -17.50 -4.71
N THR A 24 9.73 -18.19 -5.77
CA THR A 24 8.44 -17.92 -6.41
C THR A 24 7.49 -19.09 -6.22
N TYR A 25 6.30 -18.82 -5.69
CA TYR A 25 5.25 -19.82 -5.43
C TYR A 25 3.97 -19.41 -6.17
N ASN A 26 3.48 -20.28 -7.06
CA ASN A 26 2.26 -20.07 -7.81
C ASN A 26 1.11 -20.86 -7.17
N LEU A 27 0.01 -20.19 -6.87
CA LEU A 27 -1.22 -20.75 -6.30
C LEU A 27 -2.41 -20.42 -7.19
N LEU A 28 -3.49 -21.19 -7.06
CA LEU A 28 -4.75 -20.96 -7.75
C LEU A 28 -5.89 -20.89 -6.73
N ALA A 29 -6.56 -19.73 -6.64
CA ALA A 29 -7.66 -19.48 -5.71
C ALA A 29 -8.95 -19.18 -6.48
N PRO A 30 -10.00 -20.00 -6.30
CA PRO A 30 -11.13 -20.18 -7.25
C PRO A 30 -10.96 -19.54 -8.65
N GLY A 31 -10.00 -20.05 -9.43
CA GLY A 31 -9.74 -19.59 -10.80
C GLY A 31 -8.92 -18.29 -10.94
N THR A 32 -8.47 -17.72 -9.83
CA THR A 32 -7.57 -16.55 -9.75
C THR A 32 -6.13 -17.02 -9.60
N PRO A 33 -5.25 -16.79 -10.60
CA PRO A 33 -3.83 -17.10 -10.48
C PRO A 33 -3.16 -16.12 -9.51
N LEU A 34 -2.46 -16.66 -8.52
CA LEU A 34 -1.74 -15.92 -7.50
C LEU A 34 -0.26 -16.31 -7.56
N GLN A 35 0.63 -15.33 -7.43
CA GLN A 35 2.05 -15.57 -7.31
C GLN A 35 2.58 -14.87 -6.06
N PHE A 36 3.27 -15.61 -5.19
CA PHE A 36 3.95 -15.07 -4.03
C PHE A 36 5.46 -15.12 -4.28
N LEU A 37 6.14 -14.02 -4.00
CA LEU A 37 7.59 -13.90 -4.12
C LEU A 37 8.18 -13.66 -2.74
N ILE A 38 9.07 -14.54 -2.28
CA ILE A 38 9.79 -14.38 -1.03
C ILE A 38 11.21 -13.97 -1.38
N SER A 39 11.56 -12.73 -1.05
CA SER A 39 12.89 -12.18 -1.27
C SER A 39 13.73 -12.30 -0.01
N VAL A 40 14.95 -12.81 -0.14
CA VAL A 40 15.90 -13.04 0.94
C VAL A 40 17.18 -12.27 0.62
N GLU A 41 17.51 -11.28 1.45
CA GLU A 41 18.63 -10.36 1.23
C GLU A 41 19.56 -10.33 2.45
N PRO A 42 20.88 -10.55 2.30
CA PRO A 42 21.83 -10.42 3.40
C PRO A 42 21.94 -8.96 3.83
N LEU A 43 21.86 -8.67 5.14
CA LEU A 43 22.02 -7.30 5.65
C LEU A 43 23.42 -6.72 5.34
N THR A 44 24.42 -7.59 5.25
CA THR A 44 25.81 -7.22 4.93
C THR A 44 26.07 -7.10 3.43
N GLY A 45 25.11 -7.50 2.58
CA GLY A 45 25.26 -7.57 1.13
C GLY A 45 26.06 -8.76 0.60
N LYS A 46 26.58 -9.65 1.46
CA LYS A 46 27.38 -10.82 1.08
C LYS A 46 26.67 -12.13 1.44
N TYR A 47 26.78 -13.17 0.62
CA TYR A 47 26.40 -14.54 0.99
C TYR A 47 27.34 -15.06 2.09
N SER A 48 26.99 -14.85 3.34
CA SER A 48 27.64 -15.53 4.46
C SER A 48 26.60 -15.88 5.50
N GLN A 49 26.94 -16.77 6.42
CA GLN A 49 26.14 -16.92 7.63
C GLN A 49 25.99 -15.54 8.30
N GLY A 50 24.80 -15.24 8.80
CA GLY A 50 24.51 -13.90 9.32
C GLY A 50 23.04 -13.54 9.24
N ARG A 51 22.75 -12.24 9.32
CA ARG A 51 21.38 -11.72 9.33
C ARG A 51 20.89 -11.51 7.90
N TYR A 52 19.67 -11.95 7.63
CA TYR A 52 18.97 -11.80 6.37
C TYR A 52 17.61 -11.15 6.58
N THR A 53 17.25 -10.24 5.69
CA THR A 53 15.91 -9.67 5.58
C THR A 53 15.09 -10.52 4.64
N PHE A 54 13.91 -10.91 5.10
CA PHE A 54 12.89 -11.59 4.32
C PHE A 54 11.79 -10.58 4.01
N GLN A 55 11.40 -10.51 2.74
CA GLN A 55 10.31 -9.68 2.27
C GLN A 55 9.34 -10.54 1.46
N LEU A 56 8.06 -10.35 1.68
CA LEU A 56 7.00 -11.03 0.93
C LEU A 56 6.37 -10.05 -0.04
N SER A 57 6.26 -10.46 -1.30
CA SER A 57 5.50 -9.76 -2.33
C SER A 57 4.40 -10.67 -2.87
N PHE A 58 3.31 -10.06 -3.29
CA PHE A 58 2.20 -10.70 -3.97
C PHE A 58 2.04 -10.10 -5.35
N LYS A 59 2.05 -10.97 -6.36
CA LYS A 59 1.88 -10.64 -7.76
C LYS A 59 0.67 -11.36 -8.32
N THR A 60 -0.19 -10.62 -9.00
CA THR A 60 -1.25 -11.18 -9.82
C THR A 60 -1.53 -10.25 -10.98
N ASN A 61 -1.77 -10.83 -12.16
CA ASN A 61 -2.07 -10.10 -13.40
C ASN A 61 -1.10 -8.96 -13.72
N GLY A 62 0.21 -9.21 -13.57
CA GLY A 62 1.25 -8.22 -13.85
C GLY A 62 1.39 -7.10 -12.79
N ILE A 63 0.63 -7.13 -11.71
CA ILE A 63 0.73 -6.16 -10.61
C ILE A 63 1.34 -6.86 -9.40
N GLU A 64 2.48 -6.38 -8.95
CA GLU A 64 3.17 -6.81 -7.73
C GLU A 64 3.08 -5.74 -6.64
N ARG A 65 2.80 -6.16 -5.41
CA ARG A 65 2.83 -5.32 -4.20
C ARG A 65 3.48 -6.06 -3.04
N ASN A 66 4.06 -5.31 -2.11
CA ASN A 66 4.57 -5.89 -0.87
C ASN A 66 3.41 -6.36 0.02
N LEU A 67 3.61 -7.47 0.71
CA LEU A 67 2.76 -7.96 1.79
C LEU A 67 3.55 -7.96 3.10
N CYS A 68 2.90 -7.50 4.16
CA CYS A 68 3.47 -7.44 5.51
C CYS A 68 4.75 -6.57 5.60
N GLU A 69 5.20 -6.35 6.84
CA GLU A 69 6.50 -5.75 7.09
C GLU A 69 7.64 -6.76 6.88
N PRO A 70 8.81 -6.34 6.36
CA PRO A 70 9.97 -7.21 6.28
C PRO A 70 10.42 -7.72 7.66
N ILE A 71 10.88 -8.97 7.72
CA ILE A 71 11.36 -9.60 8.95
C ILE A 71 12.83 -9.97 8.83
N VAL A 72 13.56 -10.05 9.95
CA VAL A 72 14.99 -10.36 9.95
C VAL A 72 15.28 -11.63 10.74
N PHE A 73 15.97 -12.58 10.11
CA PHE A 73 16.41 -13.84 10.73
C PHE A 73 17.92 -14.00 10.62
N THR A 74 18.52 -14.73 11.57
CA THR A 74 19.92 -15.16 11.47
C THR A 74 19.95 -16.53 10.82
N LEU A 75 20.62 -16.65 9.68
CA LEU A 75 20.78 -17.90 8.94
C LEU A 75 22.19 -18.46 9.14
N HIS A 76 22.24 -19.75 9.50
CA HIS A 76 23.45 -20.58 9.52
C HIS A 76 23.50 -21.59 8.36
N VAL A 77 22.46 -21.61 7.53
CA VAL A 77 22.33 -22.44 6.34
C VAL A 77 22.50 -21.60 5.08
N ASP A 78 22.73 -22.26 3.95
CA ASP A 78 22.82 -21.58 2.66
C ASP A 78 21.46 -20.96 2.28
N PRO A 79 21.38 -19.63 2.05
CA PRO A 79 20.13 -18.98 1.68
C PRO A 79 19.60 -19.41 0.31
N ARG A 80 20.33 -20.21 -0.48
CA ARG A 80 19.90 -20.79 -1.77
C ARG A 80 19.20 -22.13 -1.65
N SER A 81 19.30 -22.78 -0.49
CA SER A 81 18.69 -24.08 -0.22
C SER A 81 17.51 -23.98 0.73
N LEU A 82 16.93 -22.80 0.89
CA LEU A 82 15.76 -22.61 1.73
C LEU A 82 14.53 -23.20 1.04
N ASP A 83 13.64 -23.80 1.82
CA ASP A 83 12.33 -24.26 1.36
C ASP A 83 11.23 -23.52 2.13
N PHE A 84 10.13 -23.21 1.47
CA PHE A 84 9.00 -22.52 2.07
C PHE A 84 7.69 -23.25 1.81
N ALA A 85 6.87 -23.32 2.85
CA ALA A 85 5.47 -23.69 2.73
C ALA A 85 4.62 -22.43 2.60
N VAL A 86 4.06 -22.20 1.42
CA VAL A 86 3.15 -21.09 1.13
C VAL A 86 1.77 -21.64 0.87
N PHE A 87 0.81 -21.25 1.70
CA PHE A 87 -0.57 -21.69 1.53
C PHE A 87 -1.55 -20.59 1.94
N ILE A 88 -2.70 -20.61 1.30
CA ILE A 88 -3.85 -19.78 1.63
C ILE A 88 -5.02 -20.68 2.01
N PHE A 89 -5.90 -20.18 2.84
CA PHE A 89 -7.20 -20.80 3.09
C PHE A 89 -8.31 -19.75 2.98
N PRO A 90 -9.52 -20.14 2.55
CA PRO A 90 -10.65 -19.23 2.51
C PRO A 90 -10.86 -18.59 3.89
N GLY A 91 -11.05 -17.27 3.89
CA GLY A 91 -11.40 -16.56 5.11
C GLY A 91 -12.84 -16.85 5.53
N LYS A 92 -13.28 -16.15 6.58
CA LYS A 92 -14.68 -16.11 6.98
C LYS A 92 -15.54 -15.48 5.87
N SER A 93 -16.86 -15.45 6.08
CA SER A 93 -17.81 -14.75 5.21
C SER A 93 -17.29 -13.37 4.78
N SER A 94 -17.19 -13.16 3.47
CA SER A 94 -16.67 -11.95 2.86
C SER A 94 -17.67 -11.38 1.87
N ILE A 95 -17.63 -10.07 1.67
CA ILE A 95 -18.39 -9.39 0.61
C ILE A 95 -17.38 -8.53 -0.18
N PRO A 96 -17.19 -8.78 -1.49
CA PRO A 96 -17.78 -9.85 -2.29
C PRO A 96 -17.42 -11.27 -1.82
N VAL A 97 -18.25 -12.26 -2.12
CA VAL A 97 -18.01 -13.66 -1.76
C VAL A 97 -16.77 -14.20 -2.50
N GLY A 98 -15.99 -15.06 -1.84
CA GLY A 98 -14.81 -15.71 -2.45
C GLY A 98 -13.60 -14.79 -2.63
N SER A 99 -13.62 -13.61 -1.99
CA SER A 99 -12.57 -12.61 -2.15
C SER A 99 -11.60 -12.52 -0.98
N LEU A 100 -11.87 -13.16 0.16
CA LEU A 100 -11.03 -13.09 1.36
C LEU A 100 -10.29 -14.39 1.61
N TYR A 101 -8.98 -14.29 1.84
CA TYR A 101 -8.10 -15.38 2.19
C TYR A 101 -7.23 -15.02 3.39
N SER A 102 -6.82 -16.06 4.12
CA SER A 102 -5.74 -15.99 5.08
C SER A 102 -4.50 -16.65 4.48
N LEU A 103 -3.40 -15.92 4.41
CA LEU A 103 -2.10 -16.36 3.94
C LEU A 103 -1.21 -16.79 5.10
N ARG A 104 -0.47 -17.88 4.92
CA ARG A 104 0.60 -18.33 5.82
C ARG A 104 1.83 -18.69 5.01
N VAL A 105 2.98 -18.24 5.50
CA VAL A 105 4.29 -18.58 4.96
C VAL A 105 5.16 -19.11 6.07
N TRP A 106 5.69 -20.32 5.89
CA TRP A 106 6.62 -20.96 6.80
C TRP A 106 7.93 -21.26 6.09
N LEU A 107 9.05 -21.03 6.76
CA LEU A 107 10.37 -21.46 6.34
C LEU A 107 10.63 -22.85 6.89
N ARG A 108 10.97 -23.81 6.02
CA ARG A 108 11.33 -25.18 6.37
C ARG A 108 12.84 -25.35 6.25
N VAL A 109 13.50 -25.60 7.37
CA VAL A 109 14.97 -25.79 7.39
C VAL A 109 15.30 -26.93 8.35
N ASN A 110 16.02 -27.94 7.86
CA ASN A 110 16.50 -29.08 8.66
C ASN A 110 15.39 -29.78 9.49
N GLY A 111 14.19 -29.91 8.91
CA GLY A 111 13.04 -30.53 9.58
C GLY A 111 12.35 -29.66 10.63
N ILE A 112 12.72 -28.38 10.75
CA ILE A 112 12.08 -27.40 11.64
C ILE A 112 11.35 -26.35 10.79
N ASP A 113 10.10 -26.09 11.16
CA ASP A 113 9.24 -25.12 10.50
C ASP A 113 9.16 -23.82 11.32
N HIS A 114 9.50 -22.70 10.69
CA HIS A 114 9.46 -21.36 11.29
C HIS A 114 8.41 -20.51 10.60
N ARG A 115 7.41 -20.00 11.33
CA ARG A 115 6.42 -19.08 10.76
C ARG A 115 7.10 -17.76 10.43
N LEU A 116 7.05 -17.37 9.15
CA LEU A 116 7.59 -16.11 8.68
C LEU A 116 6.51 -15.04 8.58
N PHE A 117 5.50 -15.28 7.75
CA PHE A 117 4.48 -14.28 7.43
C PHE A 117 3.08 -14.82 7.68
N SER A 118 2.19 -13.89 8.02
CA SER A 118 0.78 -14.13 8.21
C SER A 118 0.00 -12.89 7.79
N ASP A 119 -1.03 -13.09 6.98
CA ASP A 119 -2.00 -12.06 6.65
C ASP A 119 -3.39 -12.71 6.70
N ASP A 120 -4.31 -12.16 7.48
CA ASP A 120 -5.69 -12.65 7.56
C ASP A 120 -6.66 -11.85 6.68
N GLU A 121 -6.14 -10.84 5.99
CA GLU A 121 -6.88 -9.95 5.13
C GLU A 121 -6.28 -9.91 3.71
N LEU A 122 -5.97 -11.07 3.13
CA LEU A 122 -5.61 -11.14 1.72
C LEU A 122 -6.87 -11.08 0.86
N TRP A 123 -7.20 -9.87 0.39
CA TRP A 123 -8.38 -9.64 -0.46
C TRP A 123 -8.04 -9.66 -1.94
N VAL A 124 -8.45 -10.73 -2.62
CA VAL A 124 -8.22 -10.94 -4.05
C VAL A 124 -9.31 -11.83 -4.65
N GLY A 125 -9.69 -11.57 -5.89
CA GLY A 125 -10.51 -12.52 -6.64
C GLY A 125 -10.72 -12.11 -8.09
N LYS A 126 -11.09 -13.09 -8.91
CA LYS A 126 -11.46 -12.93 -10.31
C LYS A 126 -12.97 -12.73 -10.42
N ASP A 127 -13.40 -11.75 -11.21
CA ASP A 127 -14.80 -11.49 -11.57
C ASP A 127 -15.75 -11.45 -10.35
N LEU A 128 -15.32 -10.75 -9.30
CA LEU A 128 -16.09 -10.61 -8.07
C LEU A 128 -17.42 -9.89 -8.32
N ASP A 129 -18.48 -10.39 -7.69
CA ASP A 129 -19.79 -9.75 -7.74
C ASP A 129 -19.88 -8.58 -6.74
N PHE A 130 -19.58 -7.38 -7.22
CA PHE A 130 -19.74 -6.16 -6.41
C PHE A 130 -21.21 -5.71 -6.30
N HIS A 131 -22.12 -6.20 -7.14
CA HIS A 131 -23.54 -5.84 -7.05
C HIS A 131 -24.22 -6.46 -5.82
N SER A 132 -23.61 -7.50 -5.25
CA SER A 132 -24.07 -8.10 -3.99
C SER A 132 -23.89 -7.18 -2.77
N ILE A 133 -23.21 -6.03 -2.91
CA ILE A 133 -22.98 -5.09 -1.80
C ILE A 133 -24.18 -4.15 -1.70
N ALA A 134 -25.06 -4.43 -0.74
CA ALA A 134 -26.21 -3.57 -0.45
C ALA A 134 -25.77 -2.12 -0.14
N ASP A 135 -26.56 -1.16 -0.64
CA ASP A 135 -26.41 0.28 -0.41
C ASP A 135 -25.06 0.89 -0.83
N ALA A 136 -24.25 0.16 -1.60
CA ALA A 136 -22.98 0.67 -2.10
C ALA A 136 -23.19 1.75 -3.17
N SER A 137 -22.57 2.90 -2.94
CA SER A 137 -22.42 3.95 -3.94
C SER A 137 -21.06 3.78 -4.62
N PHE A 138 -21.09 3.38 -5.89
CA PHE A 138 -19.89 3.17 -6.71
C PHE A 138 -19.46 4.45 -7.40
N VAL A 139 -18.16 4.72 -7.40
CA VAL A 139 -17.58 5.83 -8.16
C VAL A 139 -17.48 5.45 -9.64
N ARG A 140 -17.49 6.45 -10.51
CA ARG A 140 -17.31 6.30 -11.96
C ARG A 140 -16.06 7.01 -12.41
N LEU A 141 -15.23 6.32 -13.18
CA LEU A 141 -14.09 6.92 -13.86
C LEU A 141 -14.58 8.03 -14.80
N LYS A 142 -13.95 9.20 -14.74
CA LYS A 142 -14.30 10.38 -15.54
C LYS A 142 -13.23 10.74 -16.53
N SER A 143 -11.98 10.75 -16.11
CA SER A 143 -10.85 11.05 -16.97
C SER A 143 -9.62 10.25 -16.55
N VAL A 144 -8.78 9.98 -17.54
CA VAL A 144 -7.47 9.36 -17.37
C VAL A 144 -6.47 10.30 -18.03
N ASP A 145 -5.45 10.67 -17.27
CA ASP A 145 -4.31 11.46 -17.74
C ASP A 145 -3.02 10.62 -17.59
N SER A 146 -1.90 11.17 -18.03
CA SER A 146 -0.54 10.61 -17.93
C SER A 146 -0.09 10.29 -16.51
N LYS A 147 -0.63 10.99 -15.50
CA LYS A 147 -0.21 10.88 -14.09
C LYS A 147 -1.36 10.69 -13.10
N SER A 148 -2.60 10.67 -13.58
CA SER A 148 -3.75 10.57 -12.70
C SER A 148 -4.98 9.96 -13.35
N GLN A 149 -5.89 9.47 -12.52
CA GLN A 149 -7.24 9.04 -12.86
C GLN A 149 -8.22 9.74 -11.93
N VAL A 150 -9.25 10.37 -12.50
CA VAL A 150 -10.27 11.11 -11.75
C VAL A 150 -11.57 10.31 -11.77
N TYR A 151 -12.16 10.12 -10.60
CA TYR A 151 -13.39 9.39 -10.38
C TYR A 151 -14.40 10.28 -9.67
N HIS A 152 -15.68 10.21 -10.05
CA HIS A 152 -16.77 10.89 -9.34
C HIS A 152 -17.71 9.87 -8.71
N GLY A 153 -18.12 10.10 -7.47
CA GLY A 153 -19.15 9.32 -6.80
C GLY A 153 -19.91 10.15 -5.78
N PHE A 154 -20.84 9.51 -5.09
CA PHE A 154 -21.59 10.14 -4.01
C PHE A 154 -21.33 9.44 -2.68
N ALA A 155 -21.17 10.22 -1.60
CA ALA A 155 -21.13 9.72 -0.23
C ALA A 155 -21.97 10.66 0.64
N GLY A 156 -23.01 10.12 1.29
CA GLY A 156 -23.88 10.93 2.16
C GLY A 156 -24.56 12.08 1.41
N ARG A 157 -24.95 11.86 0.14
CA ARG A 157 -25.47 12.86 -0.81
C ARG A 157 -24.47 13.95 -1.24
N ALA A 158 -23.24 13.95 -0.73
CA ALA A 158 -22.19 14.83 -1.24
C ALA A 158 -21.61 14.24 -2.53
N LEU A 159 -21.41 15.09 -3.54
CA LEU A 159 -20.59 14.74 -4.71
C LEU A 159 -19.12 14.75 -4.26
N VAL A 160 -18.43 13.64 -4.49
CA VAL A 160 -17.02 13.46 -4.12
C VAL A 160 -16.22 13.13 -5.36
N THR A 161 -15.13 13.88 -5.55
CA THR A 161 -14.13 13.64 -6.58
C THR A 161 -12.97 12.89 -5.94
N PHE A 162 -12.68 11.69 -6.41
CA PHE A 162 -11.51 10.92 -6.03
C PHE A 162 -10.46 11.04 -7.12
N THR A 163 -9.24 11.43 -6.76
CA THR A 163 -8.12 11.57 -7.69
C THR A 163 -7.03 10.60 -7.30
N CYS A 164 -6.83 9.57 -8.12
CA CYS A 164 -5.70 8.67 -7.97
C CYS A 164 -4.52 9.22 -8.75
N ARG A 165 -3.36 9.38 -8.11
CA ARG A 165 -2.13 9.88 -8.74
C ARG A 165 -1.05 8.83 -8.64
N TRP A 166 -0.11 8.83 -9.58
CA TRP A 166 1.07 7.97 -9.50
C TRP A 166 2.34 8.70 -9.91
N HIS A 167 3.44 8.30 -9.26
CA HIS A 167 4.78 8.76 -9.55
C HIS A 167 5.68 7.57 -9.83
N HIS A 168 6.37 7.58 -10.97
CA HIS A 168 7.36 6.56 -11.28
C HIS A 168 8.57 6.72 -10.36
N LEU A 169 8.98 5.64 -9.70
CA LEU A 169 10.16 5.59 -8.85
C LEU A 169 11.35 5.00 -9.62
N SER A 170 11.27 3.73 -10.03
CA SER A 170 12.34 2.98 -10.70
C SER A 170 11.83 1.63 -11.19
N ASP A 171 12.38 1.04 -12.26
CA ASP A 171 12.12 -0.36 -12.65
C ASP A 171 10.65 -0.79 -12.58
N ASN A 172 9.77 -0.02 -13.24
CA ASN A 172 8.31 -0.23 -13.24
C ASN A 172 7.65 -0.16 -11.85
N LEU A 173 8.34 0.34 -10.83
CA LEU A 173 7.81 0.67 -9.52
C LEU A 173 7.20 2.07 -9.55
N TYR A 174 5.96 2.17 -9.11
CA TYR A 174 5.19 3.39 -9.02
C TYR A 174 4.68 3.57 -7.60
N ASN A 175 4.72 4.80 -7.11
CA ASN A 175 4.06 5.19 -5.88
C ASN A 175 2.69 5.79 -6.20
N TYR A 176 1.63 5.20 -5.68
CA TYR A 176 0.24 5.65 -5.86
C TYR A 176 -0.26 6.39 -4.62
N SER A 177 -0.98 7.48 -4.86
CA SER A 177 -1.79 8.17 -3.86
C SER A 177 -3.26 8.22 -4.30
N LEU A 178 -4.16 8.39 -3.34
CA LEU A 178 -5.57 8.62 -3.60
C LEU A 178 -6.07 9.73 -2.69
N ASP A 179 -6.59 10.78 -3.30
CA ASP A 179 -7.09 11.94 -2.61
C ASP A 179 -8.59 12.07 -2.88
N TYR A 180 -9.34 12.60 -1.93
CA TYR A 180 -10.74 12.95 -2.16
C TYR A 180 -10.95 14.45 -2.00
N GLU A 181 -11.90 14.99 -2.74
CA GLU A 181 -12.35 16.38 -2.63
C GLU A 181 -13.87 16.43 -2.71
N ALA A 182 -14.49 17.23 -1.85
CA ALA A 182 -15.89 17.57 -1.92
C ALA A 182 -16.08 19.06 -1.61
N ASN A 183 -16.58 19.79 -2.60
CA ASN A 183 -16.89 21.22 -2.48
C ASN A 183 -15.71 22.07 -1.95
N GLY A 184 -14.49 21.84 -2.47
CA GLY A 184 -13.28 22.57 -2.11
C GLY A 184 -12.58 22.11 -0.84
N VAL A 185 -13.10 21.10 -0.12
CA VAL A 185 -12.44 20.48 1.03
C VAL A 185 -12.04 19.07 0.66
N GLY A 186 -10.78 18.71 0.92
CA GLY A 186 -10.25 17.41 0.59
C GLY A 186 -9.17 16.94 1.56
N ALA A 187 -8.85 15.65 1.48
CA ALA A 187 -7.73 15.06 2.17
C ALA A 187 -7.24 13.81 1.43
N ASN A 188 -6.05 13.36 1.82
CA ASN A 188 -5.44 12.18 1.26
C ASN A 188 -5.98 10.95 1.99
N LEU A 189 -6.42 9.93 1.24
CA LEU A 189 -6.85 8.64 1.79
C LEU A 189 -5.65 7.72 2.03
N PHE A 190 -4.67 7.74 1.11
CA PHE A 190 -3.36 7.12 1.24
C PHE A 190 -2.36 7.78 0.28
N GLU A 191 -1.06 7.69 0.58
CA GLU A 191 0.02 8.40 -0.15
C GLU A 191 1.19 7.51 -0.59
N ASP A 192 1.26 6.28 -0.09
CA ASP A 192 2.46 5.44 -0.08
C ASP A 192 2.22 4.03 -0.64
N LEU A 193 1.22 3.86 -1.51
CA LEU A 193 0.96 2.57 -2.13
C LEU A 193 1.96 2.29 -3.26
N GLN A 194 3.00 1.52 -2.95
CA GLN A 194 3.99 1.11 -3.94
C GLN A 194 3.54 -0.13 -4.70
N LEU A 195 3.43 0.00 -6.03
CA LEU A 195 3.08 -1.08 -6.95
C LEU A 195 4.13 -1.22 -8.04
N ARG A 196 4.55 -2.44 -8.33
CA ARG A 196 5.34 -2.75 -9.52
C ARG A 196 4.42 -3.29 -10.61
N ILE A 197 4.43 -2.64 -11.77
CA ILE A 197 3.43 -2.88 -12.83
C ILE A 197 4.13 -3.33 -14.11
N ASP A 198 3.80 -4.52 -14.59
CA ASP A 198 4.25 -5.04 -15.87
C ASP A 198 3.46 -4.37 -17.01
N GLY A 199 3.79 -3.12 -17.33
CA GLY A 199 3.18 -2.38 -18.45
C GLY A 199 2.83 -0.94 -18.11
N ASP A 200 1.78 -0.43 -18.75
CA ASP A 200 1.33 0.95 -18.56
C ASP A 200 0.59 1.11 -17.21
N PRO A 201 1.03 2.01 -16.31
CA PRO A 201 0.35 2.27 -15.05
C PRO A 201 -1.11 2.75 -15.23
N ARG A 202 -1.45 3.30 -16.41
CA ARG A 202 -2.82 3.72 -16.74
C ARG A 202 -3.78 2.56 -16.95
N ALA A 203 -3.27 1.35 -17.24
CA ALA A 203 -4.10 0.15 -17.39
C ALA A 203 -4.64 -0.36 -16.04
N VAL A 204 -4.02 0.04 -14.93
CA VAL A 204 -4.51 -0.24 -13.58
C VAL A 204 -5.62 0.75 -13.26
N THR A 205 -6.84 0.25 -13.10
CA THR A 205 -8.01 1.06 -12.74
C THR A 205 -8.44 0.75 -11.30
N PHE A 206 -9.29 1.59 -10.73
CA PHE A 206 -9.73 1.47 -9.35
C PHE A 206 -11.25 1.30 -9.30
N LEU A 207 -11.70 0.31 -8.55
CA LEU A 207 -13.09 0.18 -8.12
C LEU A 207 -13.18 0.73 -6.71
N ILE A 208 -13.86 1.87 -6.56
CA ILE A 208 -14.06 2.56 -5.29
C ILE A 208 -15.55 2.58 -5.00
N TYR A 209 -15.93 2.24 -3.77
CA TYR A 209 -17.30 2.39 -3.31
C TYR A 209 -17.37 2.83 -1.86
N CYS A 210 -18.47 3.49 -1.54
CA CYS A 210 -18.85 3.89 -0.18
C CYS A 210 -20.13 3.15 0.23
N VAL A 211 -20.16 2.60 1.44
CA VAL A 211 -21.37 2.01 2.05
C VAL A 211 -21.74 2.85 3.27
N PRO A 212 -22.97 3.39 3.35
CA PRO A 212 -23.38 4.17 4.50
C PRO A 212 -23.36 3.32 5.78
N ILE A 213 -23.01 3.94 6.91
CA ILE A 213 -23.15 3.32 8.24
C ILE A 213 -24.03 4.18 9.13
N SER A 214 -24.66 3.54 10.12
CA SER A 214 -25.42 4.26 11.13
C SER A 214 -24.55 5.30 11.83
N SER A 215 -24.98 6.55 11.81
CA SER A 215 -24.22 7.69 12.30
C SER A 215 -25.15 8.80 12.82
N ILE A 216 -24.61 9.66 13.67
CA ILE A 216 -25.27 10.86 14.14
C ILE A 216 -24.35 12.05 13.81
N PRO A 217 -24.76 12.98 12.93
CA PRO A 217 -26.01 13.01 12.18
C PRO A 217 -26.09 11.90 11.11
N ALA A 218 -27.32 11.57 10.66
CA ALA A 218 -27.55 10.52 9.68
C ALA A 218 -26.89 10.81 8.32
N GLY A 219 -26.29 9.77 7.71
CA GLY A 219 -25.62 9.89 6.41
C GLY A 219 -24.26 10.58 6.44
N SER A 220 -23.71 10.84 7.63
CA SER A 220 -22.39 11.49 7.79
C SER A 220 -21.22 10.51 7.80
N SER A 221 -21.43 9.22 8.05
CA SER A 221 -20.35 8.23 8.13
C SER A 221 -20.54 7.10 7.12
N HIS A 222 -19.43 6.68 6.52
CA HIS A 222 -19.39 5.68 5.45
C HIS A 222 -18.19 4.75 5.65
N ARG A 223 -18.34 3.52 5.17
CA ARG A 223 -17.22 2.61 4.89
C ARG A 223 -16.79 2.83 3.45
N ILE A 224 -15.52 3.13 3.25
CA ILE A 224 -14.92 3.24 1.93
C ILE A 224 -13.99 2.07 1.69
N ARG A 225 -14.03 1.53 0.47
CA ARG A 225 -13.19 0.43 0.02
C ARG A 225 -12.61 0.76 -1.35
N VAL A 226 -11.32 0.49 -1.51
CA VAL A 226 -10.59 0.74 -2.74
C VAL A 226 -9.98 -0.57 -3.21
N TRP A 227 -10.35 -0.96 -4.42
CA TRP A 227 -9.86 -2.15 -5.10
C TRP A 227 -9.11 -1.77 -6.36
N LEU A 228 -7.93 -2.35 -6.55
CA LEU A 228 -7.30 -2.41 -7.86
C LEU A 228 -8.11 -3.32 -8.75
N LYS A 229 -8.32 -2.91 -10.00
CA LYS A 229 -8.99 -3.65 -11.06
C LYS A 229 -8.06 -3.73 -12.26
N SER A 230 -7.75 -4.96 -12.67
CA SER A 230 -6.81 -5.25 -13.76
C SER A 230 -7.44 -6.23 -14.74
N LEU A 231 -7.35 -5.95 -16.04
CA LEU A 231 -7.89 -6.81 -17.10
C LEU A 231 -6.99 -8.04 -17.24
N VAL A 232 -7.58 -9.24 -17.23
CA VAL A 232 -6.85 -10.49 -17.43
C VAL A 232 -6.29 -10.50 -18.85
N ASN A 233 -4.97 -10.43 -18.97
CA ASN A 233 -4.30 -10.57 -20.27
C ASN A 233 -4.36 -12.04 -20.70
N LEU A 234 -5.38 -12.40 -21.49
CA LEU A 234 -5.42 -13.69 -22.18
C LEU A 234 -4.38 -13.64 -23.30
N SER A 235 -3.18 -14.16 -23.06
CA SER A 235 -2.19 -14.30 -24.14
C SER A 235 -2.77 -15.22 -25.21
N ALA A 236 -2.72 -14.79 -26.48
CA ALA A 236 -3.34 -15.44 -27.64
C ALA A 236 -2.91 -16.90 -27.93
N SER A 237 -2.10 -17.53 -27.09
CA SER A 237 -1.54 -18.86 -27.27
C SER A 237 -2.38 -20.01 -26.69
N THR A 238 -3.48 -19.74 -25.98
CA THR A 238 -4.39 -20.80 -25.49
C THR A 238 -5.74 -20.73 -26.20
N PRO A 239 -6.11 -21.75 -27.01
CA PRO A 239 -7.27 -21.69 -27.91
C PRO A 239 -8.63 -21.88 -27.21
N SER A 240 -8.72 -21.73 -25.87
CA SER A 240 -10.01 -21.80 -25.16
C SER A 240 -10.61 -20.40 -25.03
N ALA A 241 -11.23 -19.93 -26.11
CA ALA A 241 -12.09 -18.75 -26.09
C ALA A 241 -13.34 -19.05 -25.24
N LEU A 242 -13.28 -18.74 -23.94
CA LEU A 242 -14.50 -18.65 -23.13
C LEU A 242 -15.29 -17.40 -23.58
N PRO A 243 -16.64 -17.46 -23.57
CA PRO A 243 -17.51 -16.45 -24.19
C PRO A 243 -17.62 -15.11 -23.45
N PHE A 244 -16.86 -14.90 -22.37
CA PHE A 244 -16.86 -13.63 -21.63
C PHE A 244 -15.66 -12.81 -22.09
N HIS A 245 -15.94 -11.74 -22.86
CA HIS A 245 -14.93 -10.98 -23.58
C HIS A 245 -13.94 -10.21 -22.69
N ASP A 246 -14.28 -9.94 -21.42
CA ASP A 246 -13.39 -9.29 -20.46
C ASP A 246 -13.52 -9.96 -19.08
N SER A 247 -12.40 -10.38 -18.51
CA SER A 247 -12.32 -10.87 -17.13
C SER A 247 -11.36 -9.98 -16.34
N TYR A 248 -11.67 -9.72 -15.08
CA TYR A 248 -10.90 -8.82 -14.24
C TYR A 248 -10.45 -9.50 -12.95
N ILE A 249 -9.22 -9.22 -12.56
CA ILE A 249 -8.70 -9.55 -11.23
C ILE A 249 -8.76 -8.31 -10.37
N TYR A 250 -9.36 -8.47 -9.19
CA TYR A 250 -9.54 -7.45 -8.19
C TYR A 250 -8.63 -7.72 -6.99
N GLN A 251 -8.00 -6.67 -6.47
CA GLN A 251 -7.22 -6.73 -5.23
C GLN A 251 -7.62 -5.58 -4.33
N ARG A 252 -8.01 -5.83 -3.08
CA ARG A 252 -8.30 -4.72 -2.15
C ARG A 252 -6.99 -4.17 -1.63
N ILE A 253 -6.79 -2.88 -1.80
CA ILE A 253 -5.54 -2.19 -1.40
C ILE A 253 -5.71 -1.26 -0.23
N TRP A 254 -6.93 -0.76 -0.01
CA TRP A 254 -7.18 0.19 1.07
C TRP A 254 -8.64 0.13 1.52
N LYS A 255 -8.85 0.39 2.81
CA LYS A 255 -10.16 0.48 3.44
C LYS A 255 -10.14 1.54 4.55
N SER A 256 -11.27 2.20 4.76
CA SER A 256 -11.54 2.94 5.99
C SER A 256 -12.99 2.79 6.38
N ASP A 257 -13.22 2.62 7.68
CA ASP A 257 -14.55 2.59 8.30
C ASP A 257 -14.91 3.93 8.98
N ASN A 258 -13.99 4.90 8.90
CA ASN A 258 -14.09 6.19 9.57
C ASN A 258 -14.24 7.34 8.56
N PHE A 259 -14.69 7.05 7.34
CA PHE A 259 -14.84 8.08 6.31
C PHE A 259 -16.11 8.91 6.58
N LYS A 260 -15.90 10.15 7.02
CA LYS A 260 -16.99 11.05 7.43
C LYS A 260 -17.19 12.17 6.43
N ILE A 261 -18.32 12.14 5.75
CA ILE A 261 -18.75 13.15 4.80
C ILE A 261 -20.26 13.09 4.62
N GLY A 262 -20.90 14.23 4.41
CA GLY A 262 -22.29 14.26 4.01
C GLY A 262 -22.72 15.65 3.59
N ALA A 263 -23.67 15.72 2.66
CA ALA A 263 -24.29 16.97 2.25
C ALA A 263 -25.64 17.13 2.96
N ARG A 264 -25.93 18.37 3.36
CA ARG A 264 -27.20 18.77 4.00
C ARG A 264 -27.53 17.92 5.23
N LEU A 265 -26.53 17.70 6.08
CA LEU A 265 -26.70 16.96 7.33
C LEU A 265 -27.67 17.72 8.23
N ASP A 266 -28.61 16.99 8.81
CA ASP A 266 -29.61 17.56 9.72
C ASP A 266 -29.05 17.55 11.14
N PHE A 267 -28.38 18.65 11.50
CA PHE A 267 -27.86 18.85 12.85
C PHE A 267 -28.96 19.23 13.85
N GLU A 268 -30.10 19.73 13.38
CA GLU A 268 -31.25 20.12 14.22
C GLU A 268 -32.02 18.90 14.72
N ALA A 269 -32.08 17.83 13.92
CA ALA A 269 -32.65 16.55 14.31
C ALA A 269 -31.79 15.75 15.31
N MET A 270 -30.63 16.26 15.73
CA MET A 270 -29.86 15.63 16.79
C MET A 270 -30.60 15.72 18.13
N SER A 271 -30.26 14.82 19.07
CA SER A 271 -30.91 14.79 20.39
C SER A 271 -30.86 16.17 21.07
N ASN A 272 -31.92 16.53 21.80
CA ASN A 272 -31.97 17.70 22.69
C ASN A 272 -30.86 17.76 23.76
N LYS A 273 -30.08 16.68 23.93
CA LYS A 273 -28.87 16.64 24.76
C LYS A 273 -27.62 17.17 24.05
N THR A 274 -27.72 17.51 22.76
CA THR A 274 -26.58 17.99 21.98
C THR A 274 -26.35 19.47 22.27
N ILE A 275 -25.13 19.80 22.68
CA ILE A 275 -24.71 21.20 22.86
C ILE A 275 -23.96 21.60 21.59
N MET A 276 -24.53 22.53 20.83
CA MET A 276 -23.87 23.09 19.64
C MET A 276 -23.06 24.34 20.00
N GLY A 277 -21.85 24.42 19.48
CA GLY A 277 -21.09 25.67 19.50
C GLY A 277 -21.75 26.70 18.58
N PHE A 278 -21.70 27.96 18.98
CA PHE A 278 -22.06 29.09 18.12
C PHE A 278 -20.79 29.81 17.67
N SER A 279 -20.83 30.44 16.50
CA SER A 279 -19.69 31.25 16.04
C SER A 279 -19.50 32.44 16.96
N ALA A 280 -18.28 32.66 17.44
CA ALA A 280 -17.92 33.80 18.29
C ALA A 280 -17.63 35.08 17.47
N GLY A 281 -17.74 35.04 16.14
CA GLY A 281 -17.48 36.17 15.26
C GLY A 281 -16.88 35.75 13.92
N ALA A 282 -16.32 36.71 13.19
CA ALA A 282 -15.53 36.43 12.00
C ALA A 282 -14.21 35.74 12.36
N PRO A 283 -13.63 34.90 11.47
CA PRO A 283 -12.32 34.31 11.70
C PRO A 283 -11.25 35.38 11.86
N VAL A 284 -10.39 35.22 12.87
CA VAL A 284 -9.23 36.09 13.11
C VAL A 284 -7.98 35.42 12.53
N THR A 285 -7.22 36.15 11.72
CA THR A 285 -5.93 35.67 11.21
C THR A 285 -4.87 35.84 12.29
N VAL A 286 -4.26 34.74 12.72
CA VAL A 286 -3.17 34.75 13.70
C VAL A 286 -1.85 34.54 12.97
N GLU A 287 -1.07 35.60 12.82
CA GLU A 287 0.28 35.51 12.27
C GLU A 287 1.24 34.98 13.33
N THR A 288 1.74 33.76 13.14
CA THR A 288 2.79 33.19 14.00
C THR A 288 4.13 33.46 13.34
N SER A 289 4.95 34.34 13.92
CA SER A 289 6.33 34.50 13.49
C SER A 289 7.14 33.29 13.98
N VAL A 290 7.59 32.46 13.04
CA VAL A 290 8.55 31.40 13.35
C VAL A 290 9.91 32.07 13.53
N PRO A 291 10.55 31.98 14.72
CA PRO A 291 11.88 32.50 14.91
C PRO A 291 12.82 31.89 13.86
N LEU A 292 13.60 32.73 13.17
CA LEU A 292 14.64 32.24 12.28
C LEU A 292 15.51 31.23 13.05
N PRO A 293 15.85 30.07 12.46
CA PRO A 293 16.82 29.17 13.05
C PRO A 293 18.05 30.00 13.40
N LEU A 294 18.42 30.07 14.68
CA LEU A 294 19.62 30.77 15.11
C LEU A 294 20.77 30.30 14.21
N PRO A 295 21.62 31.20 13.70
CA PRO A 295 22.81 30.82 12.95
C PRO A 295 23.50 29.72 13.75
N ARG A 296 23.69 28.53 13.15
CA ARG A 296 24.45 27.47 13.82
C ARG A 296 25.80 28.08 14.14
N THR A 297 26.00 28.46 15.40
CA THR A 297 27.31 28.92 15.88
C THR A 297 28.27 27.82 15.47
N PRO A 298 29.35 28.11 14.71
CA PRO A 298 30.30 27.09 14.32
C PRO A 298 30.73 26.37 15.59
N GLN A 299 30.22 25.16 15.74
CA GLN A 299 30.51 24.30 16.87
C GLN A 299 31.99 23.99 16.68
N ARG A 300 32.84 24.74 17.39
CA ARG A 300 34.26 24.41 17.48
C ARG A 300 34.28 22.98 17.98
N ASP A 301 34.77 22.08 17.14
CA ASP A 301 35.15 20.72 17.51
C ASP A 301 36.23 20.82 18.59
N ILE A 302 35.81 21.08 19.83
CA ILE A 302 36.64 20.88 21.01
C ILE A 302 36.58 19.38 21.23
N GLY A 303 37.67 18.70 20.86
CA GLY A 303 37.82 17.25 20.92
C GLY A 303 37.25 16.66 22.21
N ALA A 304 36.17 15.91 22.07
CA ALA A 304 35.61 15.12 23.15
C ALA A 304 36.41 13.83 23.27
N SER A 305 37.33 13.84 24.23
CA SER A 305 37.87 12.66 24.88
C SER A 305 36.75 11.64 25.18
N SER A 306 37.01 10.39 24.82
CA SER A 306 36.15 9.24 25.05
C SER A 306 35.99 8.95 26.54
N HIS A 307 34.88 9.40 27.13
CA HIS A 307 34.39 8.83 28.38
C HIS A 307 33.26 7.86 28.09
N PHE A 308 33.62 6.57 28.06
CA PHE A 308 32.69 5.44 28.10
C PHE A 308 31.89 5.51 29.41
N VAL A 309 30.56 5.66 29.31
CA VAL A 309 29.64 5.41 30.42
C VAL A 309 28.92 4.09 30.11
N PRO A 310 29.00 3.06 30.96
CA PRO A 310 28.30 1.81 30.74
C PRO A 310 26.79 1.99 30.95
N GLU A 311 26.03 1.65 29.93
CA GLU A 311 24.56 1.67 29.94
C GLU A 311 24.03 0.53 30.81
N LYS A 312 23.35 0.89 31.90
CA LYS A 312 22.62 -0.05 32.76
C LYS A 312 21.36 -0.52 32.05
N ALA A 313 21.28 -1.83 31.83
CA ALA A 313 20.09 -2.54 31.39
C ALA A 313 18.89 -2.25 32.31
N GLN A 314 17.83 -1.64 31.76
CA GLN A 314 16.51 -1.62 32.39
C GLN A 314 15.63 -2.73 31.81
N ARG A 315 15.19 -3.60 32.73
CA ARG A 315 14.24 -4.68 32.55
C ARG A 315 12.86 -4.13 32.14
N GLY A 316 12.16 -4.93 31.36
CA GLY A 316 10.88 -4.59 30.73
C GLY A 316 9.66 -4.56 31.64
N TYR A 317 8.51 -4.47 31.00
CA TYR A 317 7.22 -4.84 31.56
C TYR A 317 6.38 -5.57 30.50
N GLN A 318 5.61 -6.51 31.05
CA GLN A 318 4.69 -7.46 30.41
C GLN A 318 3.46 -6.78 29.82
#